data_AF-A0AAD9ZDW7-F1
#
_entry.id   AF-A0AAD9ZDW7-F1
#
_cell.length_a   1.000
_cell.length_b   1.000
_cell.length_c   1.000
_cell.angle_alpha   90.00
_cell.angle_beta   90.00
_cell.angle_gamma   90.00
#
_symmetry.space_group_name_H-M   'P 1'
#
loop_
_entity.id
_entity.type
_entity.pdbx_description
1 polymer ?
#
loop_
_entity_poly.entity_id
_entity_poly.type
_entity_poly.pdbx_seq_one_letter_code
_entity_poly.pdbx_strand_id
1 'polypeptide(L)'
;MPDTLTPITKDTHPLPSSVMGRHIRVLVIPSDGYEFHMIHIKTVSLEENAPNSELGHHPDFHRYWGLEGWERRIATPMKVEGSTISSLNGKYYLFRSLADAHLEPNKHVGDHCFGDAFVVKVLDDGMDGQGDAAYEDVPKEILRSNVVKKMVMQLGEPTEK
;
A
#
# COMPACT_ATOMS: atom_id res chain seq x y z
N MET A 1 4.70 48.55 -23.61
CA MET A 1 5.47 47.29 -23.58
C MET A 1 6.70 47.50 -22.74
N PRO A 2 7.22 46.46 -22.08
CA PRO A 2 6.52 45.58 -21.14
C PRO A 2 6.54 46.22 -19.73
N ASP A 3 6.05 45.65 -18.63
CA ASP A 3 5.34 44.38 -18.40
C ASP A 3 4.29 44.55 -17.27
N THR A 4 3.56 43.49 -16.93
CA THR A 4 2.78 43.36 -15.69
C THR A 4 2.87 41.91 -15.23
N LEU A 5 3.84 41.62 -14.36
CA LEU A 5 4.01 40.29 -13.78
C LEU A 5 2.84 39.95 -12.86
N THR A 6 1.87 39.20 -13.37
CA THR A 6 0.91 38.48 -12.53
C THR A 6 1.65 37.41 -11.71
N PRO A 7 1.50 37.36 -10.38
CA PRO A 7 2.03 36.24 -9.60
C PRO A 7 1.23 34.99 -9.95
N ILE A 8 1.88 34.02 -10.59
CA ILE A 8 1.30 32.71 -10.85
C ILE A 8 1.06 32.06 -9.49
N THR A 9 -0.21 31.93 -9.11
CA THR A 9 -0.61 31.11 -7.97
C THR A 9 -0.41 29.64 -8.37
N LYS A 10 0.82 29.14 -8.21
CA LYS A 10 1.01 27.70 -8.09
C LYS A 10 0.32 27.30 -6.80
N ASP A 11 -0.82 26.63 -6.92
CA ASP A 11 -1.39 25.77 -5.87
C ASP A 11 -0.40 24.65 -5.57
N THR A 12 0.66 25.05 -4.86
CA THR A 12 1.68 24.16 -4.35
C THR A 12 1.07 23.58 -3.10
N HIS A 13 0.28 22.51 -3.28
CA HIS A 13 0.04 21.58 -2.18
C HIS A 13 1.42 21.29 -1.57
N PRO A 14 1.67 21.65 -0.30
CA PRO A 14 2.96 21.41 0.30
C PRO A 14 3.15 19.90 0.32
N LEU A 15 4.14 19.41 -0.44
CA LEU A 15 4.56 18.01 -0.40
C LEU A 15 4.77 17.66 1.08
N PRO A 16 4.11 16.62 1.60
CA PRO A 16 4.17 16.31 3.02
C PRO A 16 5.61 16.05 3.43
N SER A 17 6.12 16.84 4.37
CA SER A 17 7.48 16.70 4.89
C SER A 17 7.68 15.29 5.46
N SER A 18 8.52 14.48 4.80
CA SER A 18 8.92 13.10 5.12
C SER A 18 7.83 12.21 5.73
N VAL A 19 7.30 11.27 4.95
CA VAL A 19 6.25 10.32 5.39
C VAL A 19 6.77 9.28 6.39
N MET A 20 8.09 9.23 6.65
CA MET A 20 8.72 8.35 7.65
C MET A 20 8.12 8.53 9.06
N GLY A 21 7.67 7.42 9.65
CA GLY A 21 7.12 7.39 11.02
C GLY A 21 5.67 7.89 11.13
N ARG A 22 5.08 8.41 10.04
CA ARG A 22 3.66 8.73 10.00
C ARG A 22 2.83 7.45 10.13
N HIS A 23 1.74 7.53 10.89
CA HIS A 23 0.72 6.48 10.89
C HIS A 23 -0.19 6.67 9.67
N ILE A 24 -0.27 5.65 8.83
CA ILE A 24 -1.13 5.59 7.65
C ILE A 24 -2.21 4.54 7.85
N ARG A 25 -3.40 4.79 7.30
CA ARG A 25 -4.50 3.83 7.34
C ARG A 25 -4.38 2.82 6.21
N VAL A 26 -4.33 1.54 6.55
CA VAL A 26 -4.25 0.43 5.59
C VAL A 26 -5.44 -0.50 5.77
N LEU A 27 -5.82 -1.17 4.68
CA LEU A 27 -6.84 -2.21 4.66
C LEU A 27 -6.20 -3.57 4.95
N VAL A 28 -6.79 -4.33 5.85
CA VAL A 28 -6.39 -5.69 6.22
C VAL A 28 -7.35 -6.70 5.60
N ILE A 29 -6.78 -7.74 4.98
CA ILE A 29 -7.46 -8.95 4.49
C ILE A 29 -6.99 -10.08 5.40
N PRO A 30 -7.70 -10.38 6.50
CA PRO A 30 -7.19 -11.25 7.56
C PRO A 30 -7.18 -12.72 7.11
N SER A 31 -6.09 -13.42 7.42
CA SER A 31 -5.84 -14.80 7.03
C SER A 31 -6.87 -15.80 7.52
N ASP A 32 -7.41 -15.56 8.71
CA ASP A 32 -8.37 -16.44 9.39
C ASP A 32 -9.78 -16.49 8.75
N GLY A 33 -10.08 -15.62 7.79
CA GLY A 33 -11.36 -15.55 7.09
C GLY A 33 -12.37 -14.58 7.70
N TYR A 34 -12.02 -13.79 8.72
CA TYR A 34 -12.90 -12.73 9.23
C TYR A 34 -13.05 -11.56 8.23
N GLU A 35 -13.94 -10.61 8.57
CA GLU A 35 -14.22 -9.45 7.74
C GLU A 35 -13.00 -8.54 7.54
N PHE A 36 -12.91 -7.95 6.34
CA PHE A 36 -11.91 -6.94 6.02
C PHE A 36 -12.09 -5.71 6.93
N HIS A 37 -10.99 -5.16 7.42
CA HIS A 37 -11.02 -4.06 8.37
C HIS A 37 -9.85 -3.10 8.16
N MET A 38 -9.87 -1.94 8.83
CA MET A 38 -8.83 -0.92 8.70
C MET A 38 -7.99 -0.84 9.97
N ILE A 39 -6.67 -0.78 9.83
CA ILE A 39 -5.73 -0.47 10.92
C ILE A 39 -4.97 0.82 10.59
N HIS A 40 -4.32 1.41 11.60
CA HIS A 40 -3.29 2.43 11.39
C HIS A 40 -1.93 1.84 11.72
N ILE A 41 -0.96 2.05 10.84
CA ILE A 41 0.37 1.43 10.90
C ILE A 41 1.42 2.49 10.60
N LYS A 42 2.55 2.45 11.32
CA LYS A 42 3.69 3.33 11.03
C LYS A 42 4.49 2.80 9.85
N THR A 43 5.23 3.67 9.18
CA THR A 43 6.25 3.28 8.21
C THR A 43 7.61 3.04 8.87
N VAL A 44 8.44 2.21 8.22
CA VAL A 44 9.83 1.89 8.56
C VAL A 44 10.69 1.92 7.29
N SER A 45 11.89 2.46 7.38
CA SER A 45 12.87 2.43 6.29
C SER A 45 13.26 1.00 5.94
N LEU A 46 13.58 0.77 4.67
CA LEU A 46 14.17 -0.48 4.21
C LEU A 46 15.70 -0.41 4.13
N GLU A 47 16.33 -1.58 4.17
CA GLU A 47 17.70 -1.74 3.72
C GLU A 47 17.74 -1.72 2.18
N GLU A 48 18.84 -1.22 1.61
CA GLU A 48 19.00 -0.97 0.16
C GLU A 48 18.73 -2.20 -0.72
N ASN A 49 19.02 -3.41 -0.22
CA ASN A 49 18.84 -4.68 -0.92
C ASN A 49 17.59 -5.47 -0.47
N ALA A 50 16.71 -4.88 0.34
CA ALA A 50 15.51 -5.56 0.81
C ALA A 50 14.42 -5.66 -0.30
N PRO A 51 13.49 -6.62 -0.23
CA PRO A 51 12.39 -6.71 -1.19
C PRO A 51 11.57 -5.41 -1.29
N ASN A 52 11.37 -4.96 -2.53
CA ASN A 52 10.74 -3.69 -2.88
C ASN A 52 11.42 -2.45 -2.26
N SER A 53 12.76 -2.42 -2.20
CA SER A 53 13.55 -1.28 -1.72
C SER A 53 13.39 -0.02 -2.58
N GLU A 54 12.88 -0.12 -3.82
CA GLU A 54 12.52 1.02 -4.67
C GLU A 54 11.42 1.92 -4.06
N LEU A 55 10.75 1.48 -3.00
CA LEU A 55 9.78 2.28 -2.24
C LEU A 55 10.42 3.10 -1.10
N GLY A 56 11.70 2.86 -0.77
CA GLY A 56 12.46 3.52 0.31
C GLY A 56 12.01 3.14 1.72
N HIS A 57 10.72 3.23 2.01
CA HIS A 57 10.11 2.83 3.27
C HIS A 57 8.78 2.08 3.07
N HIS A 58 8.48 1.16 3.98
CA HIS A 58 7.31 0.28 3.95
C HIS A 58 6.47 0.45 5.22
N PRO A 59 5.16 0.12 5.22
CA PRO A 59 4.39 -0.04 6.45
C PRO A 59 4.92 -1.21 7.30
N ASP A 60 4.96 -1.06 8.63
CA ASP A 60 5.63 -1.98 9.55
C ASP A 60 4.83 -3.26 9.88
N PHE A 61 4.87 -4.24 8.97
CA PHE A 61 4.12 -5.50 9.11
C PHE A 61 4.78 -6.56 10.01
N HIS A 62 5.93 -6.31 10.63
CA HIS A 62 6.65 -7.30 11.47
C HIS A 62 5.78 -7.93 12.57
N ARG A 63 4.82 -7.18 13.12
CA ARG A 63 3.90 -7.67 14.17
C ARG A 63 2.86 -8.68 13.67
N TYR A 64 2.60 -8.72 12.37
CA TYR A 64 1.59 -9.58 11.74
C TYR A 64 2.23 -10.80 11.07
N TRP A 65 3.49 -10.67 10.63
CA TRP A 65 4.18 -11.68 9.83
C TRP A 65 5.43 -12.29 10.49
N GLY A 66 5.90 -11.73 11.61
CA GLY A 66 7.21 -12.05 12.16
C GLY A 66 8.36 -11.62 11.22
N LEU A 67 9.56 -12.12 11.49
CA LEU A 67 10.74 -11.81 10.68
C LEU A 67 10.71 -12.51 9.31
N GLU A 68 10.49 -13.83 9.28
CA GLU A 68 10.48 -14.59 8.03
C GLU A 68 9.41 -14.09 7.06
N GLY A 69 8.20 -13.82 7.56
CA GLY A 69 7.11 -13.33 6.72
C GLY A 69 7.33 -11.90 6.22
N TRP A 70 8.09 -11.08 6.97
CA TRP A 70 8.56 -9.78 6.51
C TRP A 70 9.66 -9.90 5.45
N GLU A 71 10.63 -10.80 5.63
CA GLU A 71 11.72 -11.04 4.66
C GLU A 71 11.20 -11.65 3.35
N ARG A 72 10.16 -12.48 3.42
CA ARG A 72 9.49 -13.11 2.26
C ARG A 72 8.28 -12.31 1.75
N ARG A 73 8.21 -11.00 2.02
CA ARG A 73 7.14 -10.11 1.54
C ARG A 73 7.26 -9.80 0.04
N ILE A 74 6.12 -9.54 -0.59
CA ILE A 74 6.02 -8.94 -1.94
C ILE A 74 5.03 -7.78 -1.89
N ALA A 75 5.37 -6.67 -2.54
CA ALA A 75 4.45 -5.58 -2.86
C ALA A 75 4.11 -5.61 -4.37
N THR A 76 2.85 -5.88 -4.71
CA THR A 76 2.37 -5.85 -6.10
C THR A 76 1.64 -4.52 -6.36
N PRO A 77 2.05 -3.72 -7.36
CA PRO A 77 1.35 -2.48 -7.69
C PRO A 77 -0.02 -2.74 -8.34
N MET A 78 -0.99 -1.90 -8.01
CA MET A 78 -2.32 -1.88 -8.64
C MET A 78 -2.76 -0.42 -8.87
N LYS A 79 -3.20 -0.09 -10.08
CA LYS A 79 -3.89 1.18 -10.36
C LYS A 79 -5.40 0.95 -10.34
N VAL A 80 -6.13 1.79 -9.63
CA VAL A 80 -7.60 1.81 -9.62
C VAL A 80 -8.07 3.07 -10.33
N GLU A 81 -8.85 2.88 -11.39
CA GLU A 81 -9.41 3.94 -12.24
C GLU A 81 -10.88 3.64 -12.56
N GLY A 82 -11.64 4.68 -12.91
CA GLY A 82 -13.06 4.55 -13.24
C GLY A 82 -13.97 4.14 -12.07
N SER A 83 -13.49 4.19 -10.82
CA SER A 83 -14.34 3.98 -9.65
C SER A 83 -15.41 5.07 -9.57
N THR A 84 -16.65 4.65 -9.33
CA THR A 84 -17.79 5.56 -9.04
C THR A 84 -17.61 6.33 -7.73
N ILE A 85 -16.74 5.84 -6.84
CA ILE A 85 -16.30 6.53 -5.63
C ILE A 85 -14.90 7.08 -5.93
N SER A 86 -14.82 8.40 -6.15
CA SER A 86 -13.62 9.06 -6.69
C SER A 86 -12.39 8.90 -5.80
N SER A 87 -12.55 8.89 -4.47
CA SER A 87 -11.46 8.70 -3.50
C SER A 87 -10.75 7.34 -3.62
N LEU A 88 -11.44 6.33 -4.15
CA LEU A 88 -10.87 5.00 -4.38
C LEU A 88 -9.99 4.92 -5.62
N ASN A 89 -10.03 5.91 -6.52
CA ASN A 89 -9.07 5.97 -7.62
C ASN A 89 -7.67 6.33 -7.09
N GLY A 90 -6.64 5.89 -7.80
CA GLY A 90 -5.24 6.13 -7.46
C GLY A 90 -4.38 4.86 -7.54
N LYS A 91 -3.13 4.97 -7.07
CA LYS A 91 -2.19 3.86 -7.02
C LYS A 91 -2.18 3.19 -5.65
N TYR A 92 -2.15 1.86 -5.66
CA TYR A 92 -2.11 1.01 -4.48
C TYR A 92 -0.94 0.02 -4.59
N TYR A 93 -0.50 -0.47 -3.44
CA TYR A 93 0.35 -1.65 -3.33
C TYR A 93 -0.39 -2.72 -2.51
N LEU A 94 -0.38 -3.93 -3.03
CA LEU A 94 -0.95 -5.12 -2.41
C LEU A 94 0.21 -5.91 -1.81
N PHE A 95 0.28 -5.93 -0.49
CA PHE A 95 1.34 -6.54 0.29
C PHE A 95 0.91 -7.93 0.77
N ARG A 96 1.68 -8.95 0.42
CA ARG A 96 1.49 -10.34 0.87
C ARG A 96 2.81 -10.95 1.34
N SER A 97 2.74 -11.91 2.27
CA SER A 97 3.88 -12.76 2.59
C SER A 97 3.84 -14.06 1.79
N LEU A 98 5.02 -14.55 1.41
CA LEU A 98 5.23 -15.90 0.86
C LEU A 98 5.81 -16.88 1.90
N ALA A 99 5.82 -16.56 3.20
CA ALA A 99 6.34 -17.44 4.25
C ALA A 99 5.36 -18.56 4.63
N ASP A 100 5.60 -19.76 4.13
CA ASP A 100 4.77 -20.95 4.24
C ASP A 100 5.08 -21.85 5.46
N ALA A 101 6.15 -21.55 6.21
CA ALA A 101 6.57 -22.35 7.37
C ALA A 101 5.81 -22.03 8.67
N HIS A 102 5.36 -20.78 8.83
CA HIS A 102 4.86 -20.25 10.10
C HIS A 102 3.59 -19.37 9.98
N LEU A 103 3.15 -19.08 8.77
CA LEU A 103 1.90 -18.37 8.51
C LEU A 103 0.95 -19.29 7.74
N GLU A 104 -0.31 -19.35 8.16
CA GLU A 104 -1.35 -20.14 7.48
C GLU A 104 -1.73 -19.50 6.12
N PRO A 105 -2.16 -20.27 5.11
CA PRO A 105 -2.71 -19.74 3.88
C PRO A 105 -3.90 -18.80 4.14
N ASN A 106 -3.91 -17.64 3.47
CA ASN A 106 -4.95 -16.64 3.64
C ASN A 106 -6.26 -17.11 3.01
N LYS A 107 -7.30 -17.36 3.82
CA LYS A 107 -8.56 -17.96 3.37
C LYS A 107 -9.36 -17.14 2.35
N HIS A 108 -9.08 -15.85 2.21
CA HIS A 108 -9.71 -15.01 1.18
C HIS A 108 -8.98 -15.05 -0.16
N VAL A 109 -7.69 -15.41 -0.15
CA VAL A 109 -6.77 -15.25 -1.29
C VAL A 109 -6.31 -16.59 -1.86
N GLY A 110 -6.05 -17.58 -1.01
CA GLY A 110 -5.51 -18.90 -1.36
C GLY A 110 -3.99 -19.01 -1.23
N ASP A 111 -3.45 -20.11 -1.77
CA ASP A 111 -2.11 -20.66 -1.53
C ASP A 111 -0.91 -19.79 -2.02
N HIS A 112 -1.18 -18.58 -2.49
CA HIS A 112 -0.17 -17.61 -2.94
C HIS A 112 -0.02 -16.41 -1.99
N CYS A 113 -0.70 -16.45 -0.84
CA CYS A 113 -0.60 -15.47 0.22
C CYS A 113 -0.70 -16.17 1.58
N PHE A 114 0.31 -15.98 2.44
CA PHE A 114 0.34 -16.54 3.78
C PHE A 114 0.25 -15.42 4.83
N GLY A 115 -0.53 -15.66 5.89
CA GLY A 115 -0.87 -14.64 6.87
C GLY A 115 -1.74 -13.52 6.28
N ASP A 116 -1.91 -12.44 7.04
CA ASP A 116 -2.76 -11.33 6.63
C ASP A 116 -2.19 -10.62 5.39
N ALA A 117 -3.04 -10.24 4.44
CA ALA A 117 -2.63 -9.36 3.34
C ALA A 117 -3.01 -7.91 3.65
N PHE A 118 -2.21 -6.97 3.17
CA PHE A 118 -2.41 -5.55 3.41
C PHE A 118 -2.52 -4.77 2.11
N VAL A 119 -3.47 -3.88 2.03
CA VAL A 119 -3.61 -2.93 0.92
C VAL A 119 -3.30 -1.54 1.41
N VAL A 120 -2.41 -0.87 0.69
CA VAL A 120 -1.86 0.44 1.02
C VAL A 120 -2.05 1.35 -0.19
N LYS A 121 -2.39 2.62 0.03
CA LYS A 121 -2.51 3.62 -1.04
C LYS A 121 -1.29 4.56 -1.02
N VAL A 122 -0.84 4.94 -2.20
CA VAL A 122 0.18 5.99 -2.39
C VAL A 122 -0.40 7.12 -3.23
N LEU A 123 0.14 8.33 -3.04
CA LEU A 123 -0.17 9.48 -3.86
C LEU A 123 0.14 9.18 -5.34
N ASP A 124 -0.55 9.88 -6.25
CA ASP A 124 -0.43 9.61 -7.68
C ASP A 124 0.89 10.10 -8.31
N ASP A 125 1.61 11.03 -7.67
CA ASP A 125 3.00 11.36 -7.96
C ASP A 125 3.99 10.29 -7.47
N GLY A 126 3.51 9.36 -6.63
CA GLY A 126 4.16 8.10 -6.27
C GLY A 126 5.27 8.23 -5.24
N MET A 127 6.10 9.28 -5.37
CA MET A 127 7.23 9.56 -4.50
C MET A 127 7.09 10.93 -3.81
N ASP A 128 7.67 11.05 -2.62
CA ASP A 128 7.78 12.30 -1.88
C ASP A 128 8.93 13.17 -2.43
N GLY A 129 9.16 14.34 -1.82
CA GLY A 129 10.24 15.25 -2.21
C GLY A 129 11.67 14.72 -1.98
N GLN A 130 11.84 13.51 -1.45
CA GLN A 130 13.11 12.85 -1.20
C GLN A 130 13.32 11.63 -2.11
N GLY A 131 12.28 11.20 -2.85
CA GLY A 131 12.32 10.02 -3.73
C GLY A 131 11.75 8.74 -3.12
N ASP A 132 11.20 8.81 -1.90
CA ASP A 132 10.58 7.68 -1.20
C ASP A 132 9.08 7.58 -1.50
N ALA A 133 8.47 6.39 -1.36
CA ALA A 133 7.03 6.21 -1.61
C ALA A 133 6.13 7.11 -0.74
N ALA A 134 5.33 7.98 -1.36
CA ALA A 134 4.45 8.90 -0.63
C ALA A 134 3.11 8.24 -0.29
N TYR A 135 2.95 7.75 0.94
CA TYR A 135 1.73 7.06 1.37
C TYR A 135 0.57 8.01 1.78
N GLU A 136 -0.67 7.58 1.48
CA GLU A 136 -1.90 8.22 1.95
C GLU A 136 -2.84 7.22 2.66
N ASP A 137 -3.84 7.74 3.38
CA ASP A 137 -4.84 6.90 4.07
C ASP A 137 -5.74 6.20 3.05
N VAL A 138 -5.83 4.86 3.11
CA VAL A 138 -6.82 4.10 2.35
C VAL A 138 -8.25 4.54 2.76
N PRO A 139 -9.11 4.96 1.81
CA PRO A 139 -10.47 5.43 2.13
C PRO A 139 -11.34 4.30 2.69
N LYS A 140 -12.18 4.62 3.70
CA LYS A 140 -13.02 3.62 4.39
C LYS A 140 -14.09 3.00 3.49
N GLU A 141 -14.44 3.70 2.41
CA GLU A 141 -15.39 3.30 1.39
C GLU A 141 -14.96 2.02 0.66
N ILE A 142 -13.65 1.69 0.69
CA ILE A 142 -13.10 0.51 0.02
C ILE A 142 -13.76 -0.79 0.49
N LEU A 143 -14.09 -0.88 1.78
CA LEU A 143 -14.73 -2.03 2.43
C LEU A 143 -16.11 -2.36 1.85
N ARG A 144 -16.78 -1.37 1.24
CA ARG A 144 -18.13 -1.52 0.64
C ARG A 144 -18.10 -1.50 -0.89
N SER A 145 -16.90 -1.49 -1.47
CA SER A 145 -16.68 -1.37 -2.91
C SER A 145 -16.40 -2.72 -3.56
N ASN A 146 -16.61 -2.83 -4.88
CA ASN A 146 -16.09 -3.99 -5.63
C ASN A 146 -14.58 -3.91 -5.92
N VAL A 147 -13.88 -2.84 -5.49
CA VAL A 147 -12.42 -2.69 -5.67
C VAL A 147 -11.68 -3.74 -4.83
N VAL A 148 -12.12 -3.99 -3.59
CA VAL A 148 -11.48 -4.99 -2.72
C VAL A 148 -11.52 -6.41 -3.32
N LYS A 149 -12.58 -6.76 -4.05
CA LYS A 149 -12.66 -8.05 -4.76
C LYS A 149 -11.60 -8.15 -5.86
N LYS A 150 -11.33 -7.07 -6.59
CA LYS A 150 -10.25 -7.02 -7.59
C LYS A 150 -8.88 -7.16 -6.94
N MET A 151 -8.68 -6.50 -5.80
CA MET A 151 -7.43 -6.60 -5.01
C MET A 151 -7.19 -8.02 -4.49
N VAL A 152 -8.23 -8.68 -3.96
CA VAL A 152 -8.16 -10.09 -3.52
C VAL A 152 -7.85 -11.03 -4.69
N MET A 153 -8.48 -10.84 -5.86
CA MET A 153 -8.16 -11.63 -7.04
C MET A 153 -6.69 -11.45 -7.48
N GLN A 154 -6.19 -10.22 -7.57
CA GLN A 154 -4.80 -9.94 -7.94
C GLN A 154 -3.79 -10.45 -6.88
N LEU A 155 -4.16 -10.40 -5.59
CA LEU A 155 -3.41 -11.04 -4.51
C LEU A 155 -3.37 -12.58 -4.62
N GLY A 156 -4.29 -13.19 -5.36
CA GLY A 156 -4.31 -14.61 -5.66
C GLY A 156 -3.54 -14.98 -6.93
N GLU A 157 -3.01 -14.02 -7.71
CA GLU A 157 -2.27 -14.32 -8.92
C GLU A 157 -0.82 -14.76 -8.60
N PRO A 158 -0.30 -15.83 -9.24
CA PRO A 158 1.09 -16.22 -9.08
C PRO A 158 2.01 -15.12 -9.60
N THR A 159 2.97 -14.68 -8.78
CA THR A 159 4.02 -13.77 -9.25
C THR A 159 4.96 -14.52 -10.19
N GLU A 160 5.02 -14.08 -11.44
CA GLU A 160 6.04 -14.53 -12.41
C GLU A 160 7.45 -14.25 -11.85
N LYS A 161 8.39 -15.17 -12.14
CA LYS A 161 9.77 -15.16 -11.64
C LYS A 161 10.75 -14.68 -12.70
#